data_AF-A0A955DY59-F1
#
_entry.id   AF-A0A955DY59-F1
#
_cell.length_a   1.000
_cell.length_b   1.000
_cell.length_c   1.000
_cell.angle_alpha   90.00
_cell.angle_beta   90.00
_cell.angle_gamma   90.00
#
_symmetry.space_group_name_H-M   'P 1'
#
loop_
_entity.id
_entity.type
_entity.pdbx_description
1 polymer ?
#
loop_
_entity_poly.entity_id
_entity_poly.type
_entity_poly.pdbx_seq_one_letter_code
_entity_poly.pdbx_strand_id
1 'polypeptide(L)'
;MDLRFDSDGGVVSIRASGVLTHRGSVLLQERSGDSVWALPGGVVRFGEASPDALEREFLEELGWNVHASDPLAILESFFEHE
;
A
#
# COMPACT_ATOMS: atom_id res chain seq x y z
N MET A 1 2.26 15.27 3.17
CA MET A 1 2.17 14.74 4.54
C MET A 1 1.46 13.42 4.44
N ASP A 2 1.95 12.37 5.09
CA ASP A 2 1.32 11.05 5.04
C ASP A 2 0.08 11.01 5.95
N LEU A 3 -0.98 10.31 5.54
CA LEU A 3 -2.16 10.03 6.36
C LEU A 3 -1.85 8.90 7.35
N ARG A 4 -0.88 9.18 8.22
CA ARG A 4 -0.47 8.36 9.36
C ARG A 4 -0.59 9.22 10.61
N PHE A 5 -1.26 8.68 11.61
CA PHE A 5 -1.45 9.33 12.90
C PHE A 5 -0.92 8.39 13.98
N ASP A 6 0.13 8.86 14.66
CA ASP A 6 0.69 8.19 15.82
C ASP A 6 -0.02 8.72 17.09
N SER A 7 -0.37 7.81 18.00
CA SER A 7 -1.05 8.10 19.26
C SER A 7 -0.47 7.25 20.39
N ASP A 8 -0.77 7.58 21.65
CA ASP A 8 -0.32 6.80 22.81
C ASP A 8 -0.79 5.34 22.77
N GLY A 9 -1.91 5.06 22.09
CA GLY A 9 -2.49 3.72 21.97
C GLY A 9 -2.08 2.94 20.71
N GLY A 10 -1.26 3.53 19.84
CA GLY A 10 -0.83 2.90 18.58
C GLY A 10 -0.91 3.82 17.37
N VAL A 11 -0.80 3.23 16.19
CA VAL A 11 -0.71 3.94 14.91
C VAL A 11 -1.89 3.58 14.03
N VAL A 12 -2.56 4.59 13.49
CA VAL A 12 -3.53 4.42 12.41
C VAL A 12 -2.97 5.03 11.13
N SER A 13 -3.09 4.33 10.00
CA SER A 13 -2.70 4.86 8.71
C SER A 13 -3.69 4.44 7.62
N ILE A 14 -3.90 5.32 6.64
CA ILE A 14 -4.64 5.00 5.42
C ILE A 14 -3.63 4.61 4.36
N ARG A 15 -3.76 3.39 3.82
CA ARG A 15 -2.85 2.85 2.80
C ARG A 15 -3.60 2.47 1.54
N ALA A 16 -2.91 2.59 0.41
CA ALA A 16 -3.35 2.05 -0.87
C ALA A 16 -2.42 0.88 -1.24
N SER A 17 -3.00 -0.28 -1.58
CA SER A 17 -2.25 -1.47 -1.98
C SER A 17 -2.81 -2.03 -3.28
N GLY A 18 -1.91 -2.46 -4.16
CA GLY A 18 -2.25 -2.86 -5.52
C GLY A 18 -2.20 -4.37 -5.71
N VAL A 19 -3.28 -4.95 -6.23
CA VAL A 19 -3.30 -6.35 -6.69
C VAL A 19 -2.97 -6.37 -8.17
N LEU A 20 -1.69 -6.54 -8.51
CA LEU A 20 -1.27 -6.71 -9.90
C LEU A 20 -1.29 -8.19 -10.26
N THR A 21 -2.12 -8.54 -11.25
CA THR A 21 -2.18 -9.91 -11.77
C THR A 21 -1.49 -10.00 -13.13
N HIS A 22 -0.67 -11.02 -13.34
CA HIS A 22 -0.07 -11.32 -14.64
C HIS A 22 0.08 -12.83 -14.83
N ARG A 23 -0.48 -13.37 -15.92
CA ARG A 23 -0.43 -14.81 -16.28
C ARG A 23 -0.86 -15.75 -15.15
N GLY A 24 -1.90 -15.39 -14.41
CA GLY A 24 -2.43 -16.19 -13.30
C GLY A 24 -1.64 -16.08 -12.00
N SER A 25 -0.68 -15.15 -11.91
CA SER A 25 0.09 -14.87 -10.69
C SER A 25 -0.22 -13.48 -10.15
N VAL A 26 -0.02 -13.28 -8.85
CA VAL A 26 -0.13 -11.97 -8.17
C VAL A 26 1.26 -11.51 -7.77
N LEU A 27 1.55 -10.22 -8.00
CA LEU A 27 2.79 -9.61 -7.53
C LEU A 27 2.74 -9.37 -6.02
N LEU A 28 3.78 -9.84 -5.33
CA LEU A 28 4.02 -9.58 -3.92
C LEU A 28 5.42 -8.98 -3.76
N GLN A 29 5.60 -8.21 -2.70
CA GLN A 29 6.89 -7.68 -2.27
C GLN A 29 7.23 -8.15 -0.86
N GLU A 30 8.52 -8.37 -0.63
CA GLU A 30 9.13 -8.62 0.67
C GLU A 30 10.12 -7.48 0.89
N ARG A 31 9.90 -6.63 1.90
CA ARG A 31 10.91 -5.62 2.23
C ARG A 31 12.08 -6.33 2.89
N SER A 32 13.30 -5.91 2.59
CA SER A 32 14.48 -6.53 3.18
C SER A 32 14.44 -6.46 4.71
N GLY A 33 14.37 -7.63 5.36
CA GLY A 33 14.27 -7.75 6.81
C GLY A 33 12.86 -8.07 7.32
N ASP A 34 11.83 -8.00 6.47
CA ASP A 34 10.50 -8.46 6.81
C ASP A 34 10.43 -9.99 6.63
N SER A 35 9.67 -10.67 7.48
CA SER A 35 9.39 -12.12 7.35
C SER A 35 8.08 -12.40 6.61
N VAL A 36 7.47 -11.36 6.03
CA VAL A 36 6.12 -11.40 5.46
C VAL A 36 6.10 -10.82 4.06
N TRP A 37 5.26 -11.41 3.22
CA TRP A 37 4.94 -10.91 1.89
C TRP A 37 3.77 -9.94 1.97
N ALA A 38 3.88 -8.80 1.29
CA ALA A 38 2.85 -7.78 1.20
C ALA A 38 2.54 -7.44 -0.26
N LEU A 39 1.39 -6.79 -0.49
CA LEU A 39 1.12 -6.16 -1.78
C LEU A 39 1.97 -4.89 -1.94
N PRO A 40 2.39 -4.54 -3.16
CA PRO A 40 2.99 -3.24 -3.46
C PRO A 40 2.07 -2.08 -3.10
N GLY A 41 2.65 -0.96 -2.65
CA GLY A 41 1.90 0.23 -2.25
C GLY A 41 2.27 0.76 -0.85
N GLY A 42 1.68 1.89 -0.51
CA GLY A 42 2.11 2.66 0.64
C GLY A 42 1.04 3.56 1.25
N VAL A 43 1.51 4.54 2.02
CA VAL A 43 0.64 5.43 2.77
C VAL A 43 0.10 6.50 1.83
N VAL A 44 -1.21 6.75 1.91
CA VAL A 44 -1.85 7.82 1.14
C VAL A 44 -1.44 9.17 1.73
N ARG A 45 -1.10 10.15 0.90
CA ARG A 45 -0.78 11.50 1.36
C ARG A 45 -2.04 12.33 1.61
N PHE A 46 -1.97 13.31 2.50
CA PHE A 46 -3.07 14.24 2.76
C PHE A 46 -3.45 14.99 1.49
N GLY A 47 -4.73 14.89 1.11
CA GLY A 47 -5.26 15.47 -0.13
C GLY A 47 -5.01 14.62 -1.39
N GLU A 48 -4.37 13.46 -1.27
CA GLU A 48 -4.14 12.52 -2.36
C GLU A 48 -5.27 11.49 -2.43
N ALA A 49 -5.74 11.16 -3.64
CA ALA A 49 -6.70 10.07 -3.83
C ALA A 49 -5.97 8.72 -3.75
N SER A 50 -6.65 7.67 -3.29
CA SER A 50 -6.03 6.34 -3.19
C SER A 50 -5.51 5.76 -4.51
N PRO A 51 -6.13 5.99 -5.69
CA PRO A 51 -5.55 5.56 -6.97
C PRO A 51 -4.24 6.29 -7.28
N ASP A 52 -4.20 7.61 -7.08
CA ASP A 52 -2.99 8.42 -7.31
C ASP A 52 -1.84 8.00 -6.39
N ALA A 53 -2.16 7.70 -5.12
CA ALA A 53 -1.20 7.16 -4.16
C ALA A 53 -0.63 5.82 -4.65
N LEU A 54 -1.49 4.96 -5.20
CA LEU A 54 -1.05 3.65 -5.70
C LEU A 54 -0.13 3.78 -6.93
N GLU A 55 -0.50 4.62 -7.89
CA GLU A 55 0.33 4.88 -9.08
C GLU A 55 1.70 5.46 -8.69
N ARG A 56 1.72 6.39 -7.74
CA ARG A 56 2.94 6.96 -7.17
C ARG A 56 3.81 5.90 -6.50
N GLU A 57 3.24 5.08 -5.63
CA GLU A 57 4.01 4.06 -4.89
C GLU A 57 4.56 2.99 -5.84
N PHE A 58 3.81 2.59 -6.88
CA PHE A 58 4.34 1.69 -7.92
C PHE A 58 5.53 2.31 -8.69
N LEU A 59 5.49 3.62 -8.94
CA LEU A 59 6.60 4.32 -9.55
C LEU A 59 7.80 4.42 -8.58
N GLU A 60 7.57 4.75 -7.30
CA GLU A 60 8.62 4.91 -6.28
C GLU A 60 9.28 3.56 -5.90
N GLU A 61 8.50 2.48 -5.74
CA GLU A 61 8.98 1.16 -5.29
C GLU A 61 9.50 0.29 -6.45
N LEU A 62 8.86 0.33 -7.63
CA LEU A 62 9.13 -0.58 -8.75
C LEU A 62 9.64 0.12 -10.02
N GLY A 63 9.57 1.45 -10.08
CA GLY A 63 9.89 2.21 -11.30
C GLY A 63 8.85 2.05 -12.41
N TRP A 64 7.64 1.58 -12.09
CA TRP A 64 6.62 1.27 -13.08
C TRP A 64 5.55 2.35 -13.13
N ASN A 65 5.27 2.84 -14.34
CA ASN A 65 4.09 3.65 -14.58
C ASN A 65 2.90 2.71 -14.77
N VAL A 66 1.93 2.78 -13.85
CA VAL A 66 0.71 1.98 -13.87
C VAL A 66 -0.50 2.90 -13.89
N HIS A 67 -1.65 2.35 -14.25
CA HIS A 67 -2.93 3.00 -14.03
C HIS A 67 -3.76 2.18 -13.06
N ALA A 68 -4.15 2.80 -11.95
CA ALA A 68 -5.00 2.16 -10.96
C ALA A 68 -6.43 1.99 -11.53
N SER A 69 -6.96 0.78 -11.45
CA SER A 69 -8.34 0.47 -11.85
C SER A 69 -9.32 0.76 -10.71
N ASP A 70 -10.58 0.36 -10.90
CA ASP A 70 -11.62 0.52 -9.88
C ASP A 70 -11.22 -0.11 -8.53
N PRO A 71 -11.58 0.52 -7.40
CA PRO A 71 -11.30 -0.01 -6.07
C PRO A 71 -11.89 -1.42 -5.87
N LEU A 72 -11.05 -2.36 -5.43
CA LEU A 72 -11.47 -3.73 -5.18
C LEU A 72 -12.22 -3.88 -3.85
N ALA A 73 -11.65 -3.30 -2.78
CA ALA A 73 -12.19 -3.37 -1.43
C ALA A 73 -11.60 -2.27 -0.54
N ILE A 74 -12.29 -1.97 0.56
CA ILE A 74 -11.74 -1.26 1.72
C ILE A 74 -11.56 -2.29 2.82
N LEU A 75 -10.36 -2.33 3.41
CA LEU A 75 -9.99 -3.30 4.43
C LEU A 75 -9.61 -2.58 5.72
N GLU A 76 -10.06 -3.12 6.84
CA GLU A 76 -9.56 -2.79 8.16
C GLU A 76 -8.54 -3.85 8.56
N SER A 77 -7.31 -3.44 8.83
CA SER A 77 -6.22 -4.37 9.15
C SER A 77 -5.60 -4.01 10.48
N PHE A 78 -5.63 -4.97 11.41
CA PHE A 78 -5.16 -4.81 12.78
C PHE A 78 -3.95 -5.71 12.98
N PHE A 79 -2.82 -5.13 13.40
CA PHE A 79 -1.58 -5.83 13.64
C PHE A 79 -0.97 -5.36 14.95
N GLU A 80 -0.46 -6.28 15.74
CA GLU A 80 0.49 -6.00 16.82
C GLU A 80 1.89 -6.17 16.21
N HIS A 81 2.71 -5.11 16.23
CA HIS A 81 4.12 -5.26 15.87
C HIS A 81 4.84 -5.75 17.13
N GLU A 82 5.44 -6.94 17.06
CA GLU A 82 6.40 -7.41 18.08
C GLU A 82 7.68 -6.56 18.09
#